data_AF-A0A1V6E222-F1
#
_entry.id   AF-A0A1V6E222-F1
#
_cell.length_a   1.000
_cell.length_b   1.000
_cell.length_c   1.000
_cell.angle_alpha   90.00
_cell.angle_beta   90.00
_cell.angle_gamma   90.00
#
_symmetry.space_group_name_H-M   'P 1'
#
loop_
_entity.id
_entity.type
_entity.pdbx_description
1 polymer ?
#
loop_
_entity_poly.entity_id
_entity_poly.type
_entity_poly.pdbx_seq_one_letter_code
_entity_poly.pdbx_strand_id
1 'polypeptide(L)'
;MISRDDFVFCVGYNGDTAIIDGKAKKEFSGLSTMELAEKGLYRAAFASALYSKNPEEMKAFIDFFNKKAGTNYTEASQLSRLFSVYLETISKAKAL
;
A
#
# COMPACT_ATOMS: atom_id res chain seq x y z
N MET A 1 -5.78 -12.97 -8.52
CA MET A 1 -5.42 -11.71 -7.86
C MET A 1 -4.01 -11.88 -7.34
N ILE A 2 -3.13 -10.91 -7.58
CA ILE A 2 -1.75 -10.92 -7.06
C ILE A 2 -1.75 -10.94 -5.52
N SER A 3 -0.65 -11.37 -4.89
CA SER A 3 -0.59 -11.40 -3.42
C SER A 3 -0.62 -10.00 -2.81
N ARG A 4 -0.90 -9.91 -1.50
CA ARG A 4 -0.81 -8.64 -0.75
C ARG A 4 0.55 -7.98 -0.97
N ASP A 5 1.64 -8.72 -0.80
CA ASP A 5 2.98 -8.15 -0.89
C ASP A 5 3.33 -7.76 -2.34
N ASP A 6 2.81 -8.46 -3.34
CA ASP A 6 2.90 -8.00 -4.74
C ASP A 6 2.16 -6.67 -4.93
N PHE A 7 0.97 -6.53 -4.38
CA PHE A 7 0.21 -5.28 -4.49
C PHE A 7 0.92 -4.11 -3.77
N VAL A 8 1.40 -4.35 -2.55
CA VAL A 8 2.07 -3.35 -1.70
C VAL A 8 3.34 -2.80 -2.36
N PHE A 9 4.13 -3.65 -2.99
CA PHE A 9 5.40 -3.27 -3.63
C PHE A 9 5.29 -3.14 -5.15
N CYS A 10 4.07 -3.02 -5.68
CA CYS A 10 3.84 -2.73 -7.09
C CYS A 10 4.28 -1.30 -7.41
N VAL A 11 5.20 -1.16 -8.36
CA VAL A 11 5.70 0.13 -8.85
C VAL A 11 5.00 0.59 -10.13
N GLY A 12 4.31 -0.31 -10.82
CA GLY A 12 3.54 0.01 -12.02
C GLY A 12 3.01 -1.24 -12.71
N TYR A 13 2.39 -1.05 -13.86
CA TYR A 13 1.80 -2.13 -14.64
C TYR A 13 2.36 -2.15 -16.06
N ASN A 14 2.53 -3.34 -16.61
CA ASN A 14 2.81 -3.59 -18.02
C ASN A 14 1.74 -4.53 -18.57
N GLY A 15 0.73 -3.97 -19.24
CA GLY A 15 -0.46 -4.71 -19.65
C GLY A 15 -1.17 -5.30 -18.44
N ASP A 16 -1.34 -6.63 -18.43
CA ASP A 16 -1.97 -7.39 -17.35
C ASP A 16 -0.99 -7.84 -16.25
N THR A 17 0.24 -7.31 -16.25
CA THR A 17 1.31 -7.72 -15.33
C THR A 17 1.70 -6.57 -14.40
N ALA A 18 1.58 -6.80 -13.09
CA ALA A 18 2.12 -5.92 -12.06
C ALA A 18 3.65 -6.04 -12.01
N ILE A 19 4.35 -4.90 -12.02
CA ILE A 19 5.80 -4.82 -11.89
C ILE A 19 6.13 -4.51 -10.44
N ILE A 20 6.88 -5.40 -9.80
CA ILE A 20 7.12 -5.39 -8.35
C ILE A 20 8.56 -4.96 -8.07
N ASP A 21 8.75 -4.08 -7.09
CA ASP A 21 10.07 -3.84 -6.51
C ASP A 21 10.50 -5.07 -5.70
N GLY A 22 11.31 -5.93 -6.33
CA GLY A 22 11.76 -7.18 -5.73
C GLY A 22 12.66 -6.99 -4.51
N LYS A 23 13.38 -5.87 -4.41
CA LYS A 23 14.25 -5.56 -3.27
C LYS A 23 13.40 -5.14 -2.07
N ALA A 24 12.51 -4.16 -2.26
CA ALA A 24 11.61 -3.70 -1.21
C ALA A 24 10.72 -4.84 -0.70
N LYS A 25 10.20 -5.67 -1.61
CA LYS A 25 9.42 -6.85 -1.23
C LYS A 25 10.22 -7.82 -0.36
N LYS A 26 11.47 -8.12 -0.71
CA LYS A 26 12.30 -9.02 0.11
C LYS A 26 12.59 -8.46 1.50
N GLU A 27 12.81 -7.15 1.60
CA GLU A 27 13.17 -6.50 2.86
C GLU A 27 11.97 -6.29 3.79
N PHE A 28 10.80 -5.99 3.24
CA PHE A 28 9.64 -5.52 4.01
C PHE A 28 8.39 -6.40 3.87
N SER A 29 8.49 -7.56 3.20
CA SER A 29 7.39 -8.54 3.17
C SER A 29 7.04 -9.04 4.56
N GLY A 30 5.78 -9.41 4.75
CA GLY A 30 5.26 -9.85 6.05
C GLY A 30 5.04 -8.76 7.08
N LEU A 31 5.56 -7.54 6.90
CA LEU A 31 5.25 -6.42 7.78
C LEU A 31 3.79 -6.01 7.67
N SER A 32 3.17 -5.69 8.80
CA SER A 32 1.82 -5.12 8.91
C SER A 32 1.75 -3.68 8.36
N THR A 33 0.53 -3.18 8.16
CA THR A 33 0.30 -1.78 7.77
C THR A 33 1.01 -0.79 8.69
N MET A 34 0.94 -1.01 10.01
CA MET A 34 1.52 -0.09 10.98
C MET A 34 3.05 -0.18 11.02
N GLU A 35 3.62 -1.37 10.93
CA GLU A 35 5.09 -1.53 10.85
C GLU A 35 5.67 -0.87 9.59
N LEU A 36 4.96 -0.94 8.45
CA LEU A 36 5.32 -0.22 7.24
C LEU A 36 5.24 1.30 7.46
N ALA A 37 4.19 1.79 8.11
CA ALA A 37 3.99 3.22 8.39
C ALA A 37 5.06 3.77 9.35
N GLU A 38 5.41 3.01 10.39
CA GLU A 38 6.45 3.36 11.36
C GLU A 38 7.84 3.45 10.74
N LYS A 39 8.11 2.61 9.72
CA LYS A 39 9.33 2.69 8.89
C LYS A 39 9.30 3.82 7.86
N GLY A 40 8.23 4.61 7.79
CA GLY A 40 8.07 5.70 6.83
C GLY A 40 7.67 5.26 5.42
N LEU A 41 7.33 3.99 5.22
CA LEU A 41 6.91 3.44 3.93
C LEU A 41 5.41 3.73 3.69
N TYR A 42 5.01 5.00 3.69
CA TYR A 42 3.60 5.40 3.73
C TYR A 42 2.76 4.90 2.55
N ARG A 43 3.31 4.89 1.33
CA ARG A 43 2.62 4.33 0.16
C ARG A 43 2.38 2.83 0.33
N ALA A 44 3.37 2.08 0.82
CA ALA A 44 3.27 0.65 1.05
C ALA A 44 2.28 0.33 2.19
N ALA A 45 2.33 1.11 3.28
CA ALA A 45 1.39 1.01 4.37
C ALA A 45 -0.05 1.27 3.91
N PHE A 46 -0.28 2.34 3.15
CA PHE A 46 -1.59 2.62 2.57
C PHE A 46 -2.08 1.51 1.64
N ALA A 47 -1.21 1.01 0.74
CA ALA A 47 -1.54 -0.09 -0.15
C ALA A 47 -1.90 -1.36 0.62
N SER A 48 -1.19 -1.65 1.72
CA SER A 48 -1.51 -2.76 2.61
C SER A 48 -2.90 -2.60 3.23
N ALA A 49 -3.17 -1.43 3.81
CA ALA A 49 -4.45 -1.12 4.43
C ALA A 49 -5.60 -1.24 3.41
N LEU A 50 -5.39 -0.72 2.19
CA LEU A 50 -6.37 -0.79 1.11
C LEU A 50 -6.62 -2.24 0.69
N TYR A 51 -5.58 -3.06 0.57
CA TYR A 51 -5.69 -4.47 0.20
C TYR A 51 -6.42 -5.31 1.27
N SER A 52 -6.22 -4.99 2.56
CA SER A 52 -6.86 -5.69 3.68
C SER A 52 -8.39 -5.58 3.67
N LYS A 53 -8.93 -4.49 3.08
CA LYS A 53 -10.35 -4.11 3.14
C LYS A 53 -10.89 -3.99 4.58
N ASN A 54 -10.02 -3.87 5.57
CA ASN A 54 -10.38 -3.71 6.97
C ASN A 54 -10.52 -2.20 7.30
N PRO A 55 -11.74 -1.71 7.65
CA PRO A 55 -11.94 -0.30 7.98
C PRO A 55 -11.15 0.16 9.21
N GLU A 56 -10.94 -0.72 10.19
CA GLU A 56 -10.19 -0.39 11.41
C GLU A 56 -8.70 -0.18 11.11
N GLU A 57 -8.13 -1.03 10.24
CA GLU A 57 -6.74 -0.94 9.80
C GLU A 57 -6.49 0.32 8.96
N MET A 58 -7.43 0.65 8.06
CA MET A 58 -7.39 1.89 7.30
C MET A 58 -7.48 3.12 8.21
N LYS A 59 -8.39 3.11 9.19
CA LYS A 59 -8.54 4.20 10.15
C LYS A 59 -7.25 4.40 10.97
N ALA A 60 -6.67 3.33 11.48
CA ALA A 60 -5.41 3.38 12.23
C ALA A 60 -4.27 4.00 11.40
N PHE A 61 -4.18 3.63 10.12
CA PHE A 61 -3.21 4.24 9.20
C PHE A 61 -3.48 5.73 8.95
N ILE A 62 -4.74 6.12 8.69
CA ILE A 62 -5.14 7.52 8.45
C ILE A 62 -4.76 8.39 9.66
N ASP A 63 -5.11 7.95 10.86
CA ASP A 63 -4.84 8.67 12.10
C ASP A 63 -3.33 8.84 12.32
N PHE A 64 -2.55 7.77 12.10
CA PHE A 64 -1.10 7.81 12.19
C PHE A 64 -0.48 8.76 11.16
N PHE A 65 -0.90 8.66 9.90
CA PHE A 65 -0.37 9.47 8.82
C PHE A 65 -0.69 10.96 9.04
N ASN A 66 -1.93 11.29 9.41
CA ASN A 66 -2.34 12.66 9.73
C ASN A 66 -1.49 13.27 10.85
N LYS A 67 -1.27 12.52 11.93
CA LYS A 67 -0.42 12.96 13.04
C LYS A 67 1.02 13.22 12.61
N LYS A 68 1.56 12.42 11.70
CA LYS A 68 2.95 12.55 11.20
C LYS A 68 3.10 13.65 10.15
N ALA A 69 2.14 13.80 9.26
CA ALA A 69 2.19 14.74 8.14
C ALA A 69 1.59 16.11 8.45
N GLY A 70 0.89 16.27 9.58
CA GLY A 70 0.15 17.50 9.90
C GLY A 70 -1.07 17.71 9.00
N THR A 71 -1.67 16.62 8.51
CA THR A 71 -2.82 16.64 7.60
C THR A 71 -4.11 16.24 8.32
N ASN A 72 -5.25 16.31 7.63
CA ASN A 72 -6.55 15.96 8.19
C ASN A 72 -7.41 15.18 7.19
N TYR A 73 -6.85 14.11 6.62
CA TYR A 73 -7.59 13.18 5.76
C TYR A 73 -8.59 12.38 6.58
N THR A 74 -9.75 12.10 6.00
CA THR A 74 -10.84 11.36 6.65
C THR A 74 -11.25 10.11 5.88
N GLU A 75 -10.91 10.03 4.59
CA GLU A 75 -11.33 8.96 3.70
C GLU A 75 -10.15 8.31 2.96
N ALA A 76 -10.25 7.00 2.74
CA ALA A 76 -9.29 6.27 1.92
C ALA A 76 -9.18 6.82 0.48
N SER A 77 -10.29 7.35 -0.06
CA SER A 77 -10.37 7.95 -1.40
C SER A 77 -9.39 9.13 -1.57
N GLN A 78 -9.19 9.94 -0.52
CA GLN A 78 -8.29 11.07 -0.52
C GLN A 78 -6.83 10.61 -0.57
N LEU A 79 -6.51 9.56 0.18
CA LEU A 79 -5.17 8.97 0.21
C LEU A 79 -4.87 8.14 -1.05
N SER A 80 -5.87 7.53 -1.67
CA SER A 80 -5.74 6.92 -3.00
C SER A 80 -5.28 7.92 -4.03
N ARG A 81 -5.80 9.16 -3.99
CA ARG A 81 -5.33 10.26 -4.87
C ARG A 81 -3.92 10.69 -4.51
N LEU A 82 -3.60 10.82 -3.22
CA LEU A 82 -2.27 11.22 -2.76
C LEU A 82 -1.19 10.23 -3.18
N PHE A 83 -1.42 8.94 -2.98
CA PHE A 83 -0.42 7.88 -3.23
C PHE A 83 -0.54 7.26 -4.63
N SER A 84 -1.56 7.63 -5.40
CA SER A 84 -1.91 7.01 -6.68
C SER A 84 -2.03 5.49 -6.57
N VAL A 85 -2.70 5.02 -5.51
CA VAL A 85 -2.93 3.58 -5.24
C VAL A 85 -4.42 3.30 -5.28
N TYR A 86 -4.80 2.39 -6.18
CA TYR A 86 -6.16 1.93 -6.40
C TYR A 86 -6.16 0.40 -6.45
N LEU A 87 -7.23 -0.20 -5.91
CA LEU A 87 -7.36 -1.64 -5.86
C LEU A 87 -7.83 -2.14 -7.22
N GLU A 88 -6.89 -2.63 -8.03
CA GLU A 88 -7.16 -3.19 -9.36
C GLU A 88 -7.09 -4.71 -9.35
N THR A 89 -7.90 -5.34 -10.19
CA THR A 89 -7.90 -6.80 -10.34
C THR A 89 -6.87 -7.22 -11.37
N ILE A 90 -5.65 -7.48 -10.90
CA ILE A 90 -4.54 -7.95 -11.74
C ILE A 90 -4.22 -9.42 -11.41
N SER A 91 -3.86 -10.19 -12.44
CA SER A 91 -3.65 -11.64 -12.34
C SER A 91 -2.17 -12.06 -12.37
N LYS A 92 -1.28 -11.25 -12.98
CA LYS A 92 0.15 -11.57 -13.12
C LYS A 92 1.02 -10.58 -12.36
N ALA A 93 2.14 -11.06 -11.82
CA ALA A 93 3.17 -10.23 -11.18
C ALA A 93 4.56 -10.63 -11.67
N LYS A 94 5.44 -9.64 -11.83
CA LYS A 94 6.86 -9.82 -12.18
C LYS A 94 7.72 -8.91 -11.30
N ALA A 95 8.64 -9.50 -10.54
CA ALA A 95 9.61 -8.73 -9.77
C ALA A 95 10.80 -8.30 -10.64
N LEU A 96 11.26 -7.06 -10.42
CA LEU A 96 12.52 -6.53 -10.94
C LEU A 96 13.70 -6.87 -10.02
#